data_AF-A0A6C0DM41-F1
#
_entry.id   AF-A0A6C0DM41-F1
#
_cell.length_a   1.000
_cell.length_b   1.000
_cell.length_c   1.000
_cell.angle_alpha   90.00
_cell.angle_beta   90.00
_cell.angle_gamma   90.00
#
_symmetry.space_group_name_H-M   'P 1'
#
loop_
_entity.id
_entity.type
_entity.pdbx_description
1 polymer ?
#
loop_
_entity_poly.entity_id
_entity_poly.type
_entity_poly.pdbx_seq_one_letter_code
_entity_poly.pdbx_strand_id
1 'polypeptide(L)'
;MYIVTMHNKTLKKSYPKRLYLYSNPRKAQQMAYRYLGKTAKLYPANNPQKKYKIYDKTHNTWVNFGQLGYEDYTKHQDKHRRKNYLTRTKYIKGNWRKNRYSANNLSRNILW
;
A
#
# COMPACT_ATOMS: atom_id res chain seq x y z
N MET A 1 -44.10 10.67 -13.48
CA MET A 1 -42.88 11.32 -12.98
C MET A 1 -42.36 10.47 -11.83
N TYR A 2 -41.37 9.59 -12.08
CA TYR A 2 -40.82 8.72 -11.03
C TYR A 2 -39.47 9.28 -10.57
N ILE A 3 -39.40 9.71 -9.31
CA ILE A 3 -38.15 10.11 -8.65
C ILE A 3 -37.43 8.82 -8.23
N VAL A 4 -36.40 8.43 -8.98
CA VAL A 4 -35.48 7.38 -8.56
C VAL A 4 -34.55 7.97 -7.49
N THR A 5 -34.76 7.58 -6.24
CA THR A 5 -33.89 7.93 -5.13
C THR A 5 -32.55 7.20 -5.27
N MET A 6 -31.52 7.92 -5.72
CA MET A 6 -30.13 7.44 -5.69
C MET A 6 -29.66 7.29 -4.25
N HIS A 7 -29.78 6.08 -3.69
CA HIS A 7 -29.11 5.69 -2.46
C HIS A 7 -27.61 5.53 -2.72
N ASN A 8 -26.89 6.65 -2.72
CA ASN A 8 -25.44 6.68 -2.85
C ASN A 8 -24.78 6.34 -1.50
N LYS A 9 -24.96 5.09 -1.04
CA LYS A 9 -24.20 4.54 0.08
C LYS A 9 -22.79 4.28 -0.45
N THR A 10 -21.88 5.22 -0.21
CA THR A 10 -20.45 5.01 -0.43
C THR A 10 -20.02 3.84 0.46
N LEU A 11 -19.97 2.64 -0.12
CA LEU A 11 -19.45 1.45 0.54
C LEU A 11 -18.05 1.80 1.03
N LYS A 12 -17.87 1.94 2.36
CA LYS A 12 -16.54 1.91 2.99
C LYS A 12 -15.92 0.57 2.57
N LYS A 13 -15.17 0.55 1.47
CA LYS A 13 -14.49 -0.66 0.98
C LYS A 13 -13.48 -1.07 2.05
N SER A 14 -13.91 -2.00 2.90
CA SER A 14 -13.05 -2.64 3.88
C SER A 14 -11.98 -3.45 3.15
N TYR A 15 -10.80 -3.57 3.76
CA TYR A 15 -9.75 -4.43 3.23
C TYR A 15 -10.18 -5.90 3.34
N PRO A 16 -9.73 -6.78 2.42
CA PRO A 16 -10.06 -8.19 2.51
C PRO A 16 -9.49 -8.80 3.80
N LYS A 17 -10.26 -9.66 4.48
CA LYS A 17 -9.90 -10.26 5.78
C LYS A 17 -8.48 -10.86 5.78
N ARG A 18 -8.10 -11.57 4.71
CA ARG A 18 -6.76 -12.17 4.55
C ARG A 18 -5.61 -11.17 4.65
N LEU A 19 -5.81 -9.89 4.30
CA LEU A 19 -4.76 -8.90 4.37
C LEU A 19 -4.37 -8.58 5.82
N TYR A 20 -5.30 -8.66 6.76
CA TYR A 20 -5.06 -8.41 8.19
C TYR A 20 -4.17 -9.48 8.85
N LEU A 21 -4.01 -10.64 8.20
CA LEU A 21 -3.03 -11.65 8.60
C LEU A 21 -1.60 -11.17 8.35
N TYR A 22 -1.38 -10.32 7.35
CA TYR A 22 -0.04 -9.97 6.86
C TYR A 22 0.31 -8.48 6.95
N SER A 23 -0.64 -7.61 7.29
CA SER A 23 -0.42 -6.15 7.29
C SER A 23 -1.42 -5.47 8.22
N ASN A 24 -1.10 -4.25 8.67
CA ASN A 24 -2.02 -3.38 9.39
C ASN A 24 -2.40 -2.18 8.50
N PRO A 25 -3.59 -2.18 7.87
CA PRO A 25 -4.01 -1.12 6.95
C PRO A 25 -4.00 0.29 7.54
N ARG A 26 -4.35 0.43 8.83
CA ARG A 26 -4.39 1.73 9.50
C ARG A 26 -2.97 2.30 9.61
N LYS A 27 -2.02 1.47 10.07
CA LYS A 27 -0.61 1.87 10.19
C LYS A 27 0.03 2.10 8.83
N ALA A 28 -0.23 1.23 7.84
CA ALA A 28 0.21 1.43 6.46
C ALA A 28 -0.30 2.76 5.87
N GLN A 29 -1.58 3.08 6.09
CA GLN A 29 -2.16 4.36 5.64
C GLN A 29 -1.52 5.57 6.33
N GLN A 30 -1.20 5.49 7.62
CA GLN A 30 -0.45 6.54 8.33
C GLN A 30 0.94 6.73 7.73
N MET A 31 1.64 5.65 7.42
CA MET A 31 2.96 5.72 6.78
C MET A 31 2.88 6.30 5.37
N ALA A 32 1.84 5.98 4.61
CA ALA A 32 1.59 6.59 3.30
C ALA A 32 1.39 8.11 3.43
N TYR A 33 0.63 8.58 4.43
CA TYR A 33 0.48 10.01 4.67
C TYR A 33 1.79 10.70 5.07
N ARG A 34 2.60 10.05 5.91
CA ARG A 34 3.92 10.57 6.29
C ARG A 34 4.86 10.66 5.09
N TYR A 35 4.82 9.68 4.20
CA TYR A 35 5.75 9.60 3.08
C TYR A 35 5.32 10.42 1.87
N LEU A 36 4.04 10.42 1.49
CA LEU A 36 3.53 11.01 0.25
C LEU A 36 2.60 12.22 0.48
N GLY A 37 2.21 12.49 1.73
CA GLY A 37 1.28 13.57 2.10
C GLY A 37 -0.13 13.08 2.41
N LYS A 38 -0.92 13.91 3.11
CA LYS A 38 -2.25 13.56 3.64
C LYS A 38 -3.30 13.15 2.59
N THR A 39 -3.06 13.43 1.32
CA THR A 39 -3.95 13.08 0.21
C THR A 39 -3.70 11.68 -0.36
N ALA A 40 -2.59 11.03 0.03
CA ALA A 40 -2.20 9.71 -0.45
C ALA A 40 -3.05 8.60 0.17
N LYS A 41 -4.01 8.05 -0.57
CA LYS A 41 -4.90 6.98 -0.10
C LYS A 41 -4.48 5.61 -0.62
N LEU A 42 -4.39 4.64 0.29
CA LEU A 42 -4.20 3.24 -0.04
C LEU A 42 -5.55 2.56 -0.27
N TYR A 43 -5.56 1.64 -1.22
CA TYR A 43 -6.70 0.79 -1.55
C TYR A 43 -6.24 -0.67 -1.58
N PRO A 44 -7.16 -1.64 -1.42
CA PRO A 44 -6.82 -3.03 -1.68
C PRO A 44 -6.36 -3.20 -3.14
N ALA A 45 -5.27 -3.96 -3.34
CA ALA A 45 -4.78 -4.27 -4.67
C ALA A 45 -5.80 -5.09 -5.48
N ASN A 46 -5.86 -4.87 -6.80
CA ASN A 46 -6.65 -5.73 -7.69
C ASN A 46 -5.91 -7.06 -7.95
N ASN A 47 -4.58 -7.04 -7.93
CA ASN A 47 -3.76 -8.25 -8.05
C ASN A 47 -3.83 -9.06 -6.73
N PRO A 48 -4.25 -10.33 -6.75
CA PRO A 48 -4.43 -11.12 -5.55
C PRO A 48 -3.13 -11.41 -4.79
N GLN A 49 -1.97 -11.30 -5.45
CA GLN A 49 -0.65 -11.47 -4.84
C GLN A 49 -0.14 -10.20 -4.16
N LYS A 50 -0.81 -9.06 -4.35
CA LYS A 50 -0.40 -7.78 -3.77
C LYS A 50 -1.32 -7.35 -2.63
N LYS A 51 -0.78 -6.54 -1.73
CA LYS A 51 -1.51 -6.04 -0.55
C LYS A 51 -2.29 -4.77 -0.90
N TYR A 52 -1.57 -3.76 -1.36
CA TYR A 52 -2.11 -2.42 -1.56
C TYR A 52 -1.92 -1.94 -2.99
N LYS A 53 -2.76 -1.00 -3.39
CA LYS A 53 -2.51 -0.13 -4.53
C LYS A 53 -2.67 1.33 -4.14
N ILE A 54 -1.97 2.18 -4.85
CA ILE A 54 -2.06 3.64 -4.72
C ILE A 54 -2.07 4.26 -6.12
N TYR A 55 -2.76 5.40 -6.23
CA TYR A 55 -2.78 6.15 -7.48
C TYR A 55 -1.60 7.11 -7.55
N ASP A 56 -0.76 6.93 -8.57
CA ASP A 56 0.29 7.86 -8.94
C ASP A 56 -0.30 8.93 -9.86
N LYS A 57 -0.56 10.12 -9.30
CA LYS A 57 -1.12 11.25 -10.05
C LYS A 57 -0.14 11.80 -11.10
N THR A 58 1.17 11.65 -10.89
CA THR A 58 2.18 12.20 -11.80
C THR A 58 2.20 11.44 -13.12
N HIS A 59 2.03 10.12 -13.07
CA HIS A 59 2.03 9.25 -14.25
C HIS A 59 0.64 8.70 -14.60
N ASN A 60 -0.41 9.22 -13.94
CA ASN A 60 -1.80 8.84 -14.17
C ASN A 60 -2.06 7.31 -14.13
N THR A 61 -1.45 6.61 -13.17
CA THR A 61 -1.46 5.14 -13.12
C THR A 61 -1.64 4.57 -11.72
N TRP A 62 -2.13 3.33 -11.63
CA TRP A 62 -2.27 2.59 -10.37
C TRP A 62 -1.07 1.67 -10.14
N VAL A 63 -0.40 1.84 -9.00
CA VAL A 63 0.74 0.98 -8.64
C VAL A 63 0.33 0.02 -7.53
N ASN A 64 0.49 -1.28 -7.78
CA ASN A 64 0.29 -2.34 -6.80
C ASN A 64 1.61 -2.67 -6.09
N PHE A 65 1.61 -2.81 -4.76
CA PHE A 65 2.82 -3.06 -3.96
C PHE A 65 2.53 -3.87 -2.68
N GLY A 66 3.61 -4.37 -2.08
CA GLY A 66 3.57 -5.30 -0.95
C GLY A 66 3.13 -6.71 -1.37
N GLN A 67 3.89 -7.73 -1.00
CA GLN A 67 3.54 -9.13 -1.31
C GLN A 67 2.59 -9.69 -0.26
N LEU A 68 1.48 -10.28 -0.69
CA LEU A 68 0.57 -11.03 0.17
C LEU A 68 1.20 -12.39 0.54
N GLY A 69 0.92 -12.91 1.74
CA GLY A 69 1.52 -14.15 2.26
C GLY A 69 2.69 -13.92 3.21
N TYR A 70 3.27 -12.71 3.24
CA TYR A 70 4.37 -12.35 4.14
C TYR A 70 3.98 -11.16 5.00
N GLU A 71 4.14 -11.26 6.31
CA GLU A 71 3.93 -10.11 7.19
C GLU A 71 4.93 -8.99 6.88
N ASP A 72 4.46 -7.74 6.94
CA ASP A 72 5.31 -6.55 6.90
C ASP A 72 5.42 -5.88 8.27
N TYR A 73 6.30 -4.88 8.39
CA TYR A 73 6.62 -4.25 9.68
C TYR A 73 5.40 -3.57 10.32
N THR A 74 4.40 -3.18 9.53
CA THR A 74 3.15 -2.63 10.08
C THR A 74 2.38 -3.67 10.90
N LYS A 75 2.58 -4.98 10.61
CA LYS A 75 1.99 -6.12 11.30
C LYS A 75 2.90 -6.69 12.38
N HIS A 76 4.09 -7.17 12.01
CA HIS A 76 4.92 -7.99 12.90
C HIS A 76 5.85 -7.17 13.82
N GLN A 77 6.12 -5.90 13.50
CA GLN A 77 6.92 -4.95 14.31
C GLN A 77 8.36 -5.36 14.68
N ASP A 78 8.91 -6.37 14.01
CA ASP A 78 10.28 -6.85 14.15
C ASP A 78 11.27 -5.95 13.40
N LYS A 79 12.16 -5.30 14.16
CA LYS A 79 13.18 -4.38 13.65
C LYS A 79 14.29 -5.08 12.86
N HIS A 80 14.63 -6.33 13.20
CA HIS A 80 15.64 -7.11 12.50
C HIS A 80 15.13 -7.54 11.11
N ARG A 81 13.91 -8.08 11.03
CA ARG A 81 13.24 -8.40 9.75
C ARG A 81 13.16 -7.17 8.84
N ARG A 82 12.80 -6.02 9.41
CA ARG A 82 12.77 -4.73 8.71
C ARG A 82 14.15 -4.34 8.17
N LYS A 83 15.18 -4.34 9.02
CA LYS A 83 16.57 -4.02 8.62
C LYS A 83 17.01 -4.92 7.47
N ASN A 84 16.76 -6.23 7.56
CA ASN A 84 17.15 -7.19 6.54
C ASN A 84 16.43 -6.93 5.20
N TYR A 85 15.12 -6.67 5.24
CA TYR A 85 14.37 -6.28 4.04
C TYR A 85 14.94 -5.02 3.39
N LEU A 86 15.19 -3.97 4.20
CA LEU A 86 15.74 -2.70 3.71
C LEU A 86 17.17 -2.83 3.18
N THR A 87 18.00 -3.70 3.75
CA THR A 87 19.33 -4.00 3.22
C THR A 87 19.24 -4.71 1.87
N ARG A 88 18.48 -5.80 1.79
CA ARG A 88 18.34 -6.59 0.55
C ARG A 88 17.78 -5.76 -0.60
N THR A 89 16.73 -5.01 -0.33
CA THR A 89 16.04 -4.23 -1.38
C THR A 89 16.74 -2.93 -1.75
N LYS A 90 17.82 -2.54 -1.05
CA LYS A 90 18.63 -1.35 -1.36
C LYS A 90 19.39 -1.50 -2.68
N TYR A 91 19.73 -2.73 -3.07
CA TYR A 91 20.57 -3.02 -4.23
C TYR A 91 19.79 -3.54 -5.44
N ILE A 92 18.46 -3.55 -5.39
CA ILE A 92 17.62 -3.89 -6.55
C ILE A 92 17.90 -2.88 -7.67
N LYS A 93 18.13 -3.39 -8.89
CA LYS A 93 18.38 -2.58 -10.09
C LYS A 93 17.13 -1.76 -10.48
N GLY A 94 17.35 -0.65 -11.20
CA GLY A 94 16.28 0.18 -11.76
C GLY A 94 16.08 1.53 -11.04
N ASN A 95 15.18 2.36 -11.59
CA ASN A 95 14.97 3.75 -11.18
C ASN A 95 14.06 3.93 -9.94
N TRP A 96 13.99 2.93 -9.06
CA TRP A 96 13.04 2.96 -7.94
C TRP A 96 13.39 4.04 -6.90
N ARG A 97 14.66 4.43 -6.80
CA ARG A 97 15.10 5.48 -5.85
C ARG A 97 14.53 6.85 -6.20
N LYS A 98 14.50 7.19 -7.49
CA LYS A 98 13.95 8.47 -7.97
C LYS A 98 12.43 8.41 -8.14
N ASN A 99 11.88 7.24 -8.50
CA ASN A 99 10.43 7.05 -8.59
C ASN A 99 9.81 6.68 -7.22
N ARG A 100 9.25 7.68 -6.53
CA ARG A 100 8.55 7.55 -5.22
C ARG A 100 7.36 6.60 -5.25
N TYR A 101 6.71 6.44 -6.41
CA TYR A 101 5.57 5.56 -6.59
C TYR A 101 5.97 4.16 -7.11
N SER A 102 7.25 3.88 -7.33
CA SER A 102 7.68 2.53 -7.68
C SER A 102 7.38 1.54 -6.55
N ALA A 103 7.04 0.29 -6.89
CA ALA A 103 6.60 -0.71 -5.91
C ALA A 103 7.64 -0.97 -4.80
N ASN A 104 8.94 -0.96 -5.13
CA ASN A 104 10.00 -1.11 -4.12
C ASN A 104 10.07 0.11 -3.20
N ASN A 105 10.00 1.32 -3.74
CA ASN A 105 10.03 2.55 -2.96
C ASN A 105 8.84 2.63 -1.99
N LEU A 106 7.64 2.37 -2.49
CA LEU A 106 6.43 2.30 -1.68
C LEU A 106 6.55 1.24 -0.59
N SER A 107 7.01 0.04 -0.91
CA SER A 107 7.16 -1.03 0.08
C SER A 107 8.16 -0.65 1.18
N ARG A 108 9.31 -0.07 0.82
CA ARG A 108 10.35 0.34 1.76
C ARG A 108 9.91 1.47 2.69
N ASN A 109 9.14 2.45 2.21
CA ASN A 109 8.78 3.62 3.00
C ASN A 109 7.43 3.46 3.75
N ILE A 110 6.53 2.62 3.24
CA ILE A 110 5.17 2.48 3.78
C ILE A 110 5.02 1.19 4.61
N LEU A 111 5.62 0.08 4.17
CA LEU A 111 5.39 -1.23 4.78
C LEU A 111 6.54 -1.73 5.65
N TRP A 112 7.77 -1.29 5.36
CA TRP A 112 8.98 -1.74 6.04
C TRP A 112 9.60 -0.66 6.91
#